data_AF-A0A536NWP0-F1
#
_entry.id   AF-A0A536NWP0-F1
#
_cell.length_a   1.000
_cell.length_b   1.000
_cell.length_c   1.000
_cell.angle_alpha   90.00
_cell.angle_beta   90.00
_cell.angle_gamma   90.00
#
_symmetry.space_group_name_H-M   'P 1'
#
loop_
_entity.id
_entity.type
_entity.pdbx_description
1 polymer ?
#
loop_
_entity_poly.entity_id
_entity_poly.type
_entity_poly.pdbx_seq_one_letter_code
_entity_poly.pdbx_strand_id
1 'polypeptide(L)'
;MTDGTAGEPNDEVVRRRAELLQAVAAEYSGLLSLRMQVGTEVSFRAGLYVASLSSSVVALGFVAQRGQSLTLTLFTLILLPVIFFLGLFTFGRMTQNGVQFIIAGHGIDRIRRFYREIDPVHHELFPDIHPTDSGLMLLGLFNIRWQGFLASTTTVATVNAAVAGTALATLLGSIWAAPIWVLAAFGIVVAIGVLAAFLRYQMKVWRRLTAAQPGMIREGGHDIPTGAAISPKVRSSKSN
;
A
#
# COMPACT_ATOMS: atom_id res chain seq x y z
N MET A 1 -15.15 -38.15 53.76
CA MET A 1 -15.82 -38.21 52.44
C MET A 1 -16.85 -37.10 52.40
N THR A 2 -16.37 -35.89 52.15
CA THR A 2 -17.08 -34.61 51.93
C THR A 2 -15.96 -33.74 51.38
N ASP A 3 -16.05 -32.92 50.35
CA ASP A 3 -17.13 -32.32 49.58
C ASP A 3 -16.36 -31.74 48.38
N GLY A 4 -16.61 -32.22 47.17
CA GLY A 4 -15.71 -32.04 46.02
C GLY A 4 -16.28 -31.24 44.86
N THR A 5 -17.47 -30.65 45.00
CA THR A 5 -18.25 -30.21 43.82
C THR A 5 -18.71 -28.74 43.86
N ALA A 6 -18.18 -27.91 44.76
CA ALA A 6 -18.63 -26.52 44.91
C ALA A 6 -17.75 -25.45 44.22
N GLY A 7 -16.56 -25.79 43.71
CA GLY A 7 -15.60 -24.83 43.10
C GLY A 7 -15.42 -24.92 41.58
N GLU A 8 -15.79 -26.03 40.95
CA GLU A 8 -15.44 -26.36 39.56
C GLU A 8 -15.93 -25.39 38.46
N PRO A 9 -17.13 -24.76 38.52
CA PRO A 9 -17.60 -23.93 37.42
C PRO A 9 -16.88 -22.58 37.30
N ASN A 10 -16.34 -22.03 38.41
CA ASN A 10 -15.66 -20.75 38.38
C ASN A 10 -14.21 -20.88 37.89
N ASP A 11 -13.51 -21.95 38.29
CA ASP A 11 -12.14 -22.22 37.88
C ASP A 11 -12.04 -22.54 36.38
N GLU A 12 -13.03 -23.23 35.83
CA GLU A 12 -13.10 -23.49 34.40
C GLU A 12 -13.32 -22.22 33.56
N VAL A 13 -14.16 -21.29 34.04
CA VAL A 13 -14.39 -19.99 33.39
C VAL A 13 -13.12 -19.13 33.41
N VAL A 14 -12.42 -19.09 34.55
CA VAL A 14 -11.14 -18.37 34.69
C VAL A 14 -10.10 -18.97 33.74
N ARG A 15 -9.98 -20.30 33.68
CA ARG A 15 -9.06 -20.98 32.77
C ARG A 15 -9.37 -20.70 31.30
N ARG A 16 -10.64 -20.84 30.87
CA ARG A 16 -11.07 -20.54 29.50
C ARG A 16 -10.80 -19.08 29.12
N ARG A 17 -10.99 -18.15 30.06
CA ARG A 17 -10.68 -16.72 29.84
C ARG A 17 -9.17 -16.50 29.67
N ALA A 18 -8.35 -17.16 30.48
CA ALA A 18 -6.89 -17.08 30.34
C ALA A 18 -6.41 -17.66 29.01
N GLU A 19 -6.92 -18.83 28.60
CA GLU A 19 -6.66 -19.46 27.30
C GLU A 19 -7.08 -18.56 26.13
N LEU A 20 -8.26 -17.93 26.22
CA LEU A 20 -8.73 -16.97 25.21
C LEU A 20 -7.81 -15.76 25.10
N LEU A 21 -7.41 -15.16 26.23
CA LEU A 21 -6.50 -14.01 26.22
C LEU A 21 -5.14 -14.38 25.63
N GLN A 22 -4.64 -15.59 25.91
CA GLN A 22 -3.41 -16.11 25.31
C GLN A 22 -3.56 -16.31 23.80
N ALA A 23 -4.68 -16.89 23.34
CA ALA A 23 -4.96 -17.08 21.92
C ALA A 23 -5.09 -15.75 21.17
N VAL A 24 -5.77 -14.76 21.75
CA VAL A 24 -5.91 -13.41 21.16
C VAL A 24 -4.58 -12.68 21.10
N ALA A 25 -3.74 -12.79 22.13
CA ALA A 25 -2.39 -12.22 22.12
C ALA A 25 -1.50 -12.87 21.04
N ALA A 26 -1.58 -14.19 20.88
CA ALA A 26 -0.89 -14.92 19.82
C ALA A 26 -1.34 -14.45 18.43
N GLU A 27 -2.66 -14.36 18.20
CA GLU A 27 -3.24 -13.87 16.95
C GLU A 27 -2.79 -12.43 16.65
N TYR A 28 -2.85 -11.52 17.64
CA TYR A 28 -2.37 -10.14 17.47
C TYR A 28 -0.91 -10.08 17.04
N SER A 29 -0.04 -10.86 17.69
CA SER A 29 1.38 -10.93 17.35
C SER A 29 1.63 -11.50 15.94
N GLY A 30 0.83 -12.49 15.53
CA GLY A 30 0.83 -13.04 14.18
C GLY A 30 0.45 -11.99 13.14
N LEU A 31 -0.66 -11.28 13.35
CA LEU A 31 -1.13 -10.23 12.46
C LEU A 31 -0.14 -9.05 12.35
N LEU A 32 0.48 -8.66 13.47
CA LEU A 32 1.52 -7.63 13.46
C LEU A 32 2.76 -8.09 12.67
N SER A 33 3.20 -9.33 12.88
CA SER A 33 4.33 -9.92 12.14
C SER A 33 4.06 -9.99 10.64
N LEU A 34 2.82 -10.35 10.24
CA LEU A 34 2.39 -10.32 8.85
C LEU A 34 2.49 -8.91 8.25
N ARG A 35 2.04 -7.86 8.95
CA ARG A 35 2.15 -6.48 8.46
C ARG A 35 3.59 -6.03 8.27
N MET A 36 4.48 -6.41 9.18
CA MET A 36 5.92 -6.10 9.06
C MET A 36 6.55 -6.83 7.88
N GLN A 37 6.26 -8.13 7.70
CA GLN A 37 6.77 -8.91 6.57
C GLN A 37 6.31 -8.34 5.24
N VAL A 38 5.04 -7.95 5.14
CA VAL A 38 4.48 -7.31 3.95
C VAL A 38 5.20 -5.97 3.66
N GLY A 39 5.44 -5.15 4.68
CA GLY A 39 6.18 -3.89 4.53
C GLY A 39 7.61 -4.09 4.00
N THR A 40 8.33 -5.08 4.54
CA THR A 40 9.67 -5.45 4.07
C THR A 40 9.65 -5.95 2.62
N GLU A 41 8.70 -6.81 2.27
CA GLU A 41 8.57 -7.36 0.92
C GLU A 41 8.28 -6.28 -0.13
N VAL A 42 7.40 -5.32 0.19
CA VAL A 42 7.14 -4.16 -0.68
C VAL A 42 8.40 -3.35 -0.90
N SER A 43 9.15 -3.06 0.17
CA SER A 43 10.39 -2.28 0.10
C SER A 43 11.49 -3.00 -0.70
N PHE A 44 11.64 -4.31 -0.48
CA PHE A 44 12.61 -5.15 -1.19
C PHE A 44 12.31 -5.19 -2.69
N ARG A 45 11.04 -5.39 -3.07
CA ARG A 45 10.61 -5.40 -4.47
C ARG A 45 10.81 -4.05 -5.15
N ALA A 46 10.49 -2.95 -4.47
CA ALA A 46 10.76 -1.61 -4.98
C ALA A 46 12.27 -1.39 -5.22
N GLY A 47 13.09 -1.76 -4.23
CA GLY A 47 14.55 -1.65 -4.29
C GLY A 47 15.15 -2.46 -5.45
N LEU A 48 14.75 -3.72 -5.61
CA LEU A 48 15.21 -4.57 -6.71
C LEU A 48 14.85 -3.97 -8.08
N TYR A 49 13.61 -3.50 -8.25
CA TYR A 49 13.18 -2.87 -9.49
C TYR A 49 14.00 -1.62 -9.82
N VAL A 50 14.16 -0.70 -8.85
CA VAL A 50 14.95 0.53 -9.04
C VAL A 50 16.41 0.22 -9.31
N ALA A 51 16.99 -0.76 -8.62
CA ALA A 51 18.38 -1.19 -8.84
C ALA A 51 18.57 -1.75 -10.26
N SER A 52 17.68 -2.64 -10.72
CA SER A 52 17.72 -3.20 -12.08
C SER A 52 17.50 -2.15 -13.16
N LEU A 53 16.57 -1.21 -12.95
CA LEU A 53 16.37 -0.09 -13.87
C LEU A 53 17.59 0.83 -13.92
N SER A 54 18.18 1.15 -12.77
CA SER A 54 19.34 2.03 -12.70
C SER A 54 20.56 1.42 -13.38
N SER A 55 20.88 0.15 -13.11
CA SER A 55 22.00 -0.54 -13.77
C SER A 55 21.82 -0.64 -15.28
N SER A 56 20.58 -0.82 -15.73
CA SER A 56 20.19 -0.84 -17.12
C SER A 56 20.39 0.50 -17.82
N VAL A 57 19.96 1.60 -17.19
CA VAL A 57 20.16 2.97 -17.71
C VAL A 57 21.66 3.30 -17.76
N VAL A 58 22.44 2.87 -16.76
CA VAL A 58 23.90 3.01 -16.76
C VAL A 58 24.53 2.23 -17.92
N ALA A 59 24.12 0.99 -18.16
CA ALA A 59 24.60 0.19 -19.29
C ALA A 59 24.27 0.85 -20.64
N LEU A 60 23.05 1.38 -20.79
CA LEU A 60 22.64 2.17 -21.96
C LEU A 60 23.53 3.40 -22.17
N GLY A 61 23.86 4.11 -21.08
CA GLY A 61 24.79 5.24 -21.12
C GLY A 61 26.17 4.87 -21.66
N PHE A 62 26.72 3.71 -21.27
CA PHE A 62 28.00 3.23 -21.81
C PHE A 62 27.90 2.85 -23.29
N VAL A 63 26.81 2.23 -23.73
CA VAL A 63 26.61 1.90 -25.15
C VAL A 63 26.46 3.18 -25.98
N ALA A 64 25.76 4.19 -25.47
CA ALA A 64 25.61 5.47 -26.14
C ALA A 64 26.95 6.20 -26.38
N GLN A 65 27.88 6.12 -25.43
CA GLN A 65 29.22 6.73 -25.55
C GLN A 65 30.06 6.14 -26.70
N ARG A 66 29.79 4.89 -27.13
CA ARG A 66 30.52 4.25 -28.23
C ARG A 66 30.10 4.76 -29.62
N GLY A 67 29.07 5.60 -29.73
CA GLY A 67 28.63 6.21 -30.98
C GLY A 67 27.94 5.28 -31.98
N GLN A 68 27.62 4.04 -31.59
CA GLN A 68 26.97 3.06 -32.46
C GLN A 68 25.44 3.08 -32.30
N SER A 69 24.76 3.86 -33.15
CA SER A 69 23.30 4.06 -33.10
C SER A 69 22.48 2.76 -33.20
N LEU A 70 22.88 1.82 -34.08
CA LEU A 70 22.19 0.55 -34.23
C LEU A 70 22.30 -0.33 -32.98
N THR A 71 23.51 -0.44 -32.41
CA THR A 71 23.78 -1.19 -31.18
C THR A 71 22.98 -0.63 -30.00
N LEU A 72 22.92 0.70 -29.87
CA LEU A 72 22.12 1.36 -28.86
C LEU A 72 20.63 1.03 -29.02
N THR A 73 20.11 1.12 -30.24
CA THR A 73 18.68 0.85 -30.52
C THR A 73 18.32 -0.59 -30.19
N LEU A 74 19.12 -1.57 -30.63
CA LEU A 74 18.87 -2.99 -30.35
C LEU A 74 18.96 -3.29 -28.85
N PHE A 75 19.98 -2.80 -28.17
CA PHE A 75 20.15 -3.01 -26.74
C PHE A 75 18.99 -2.40 -25.95
N THR A 76 18.56 -1.18 -26.32
CA THR A 76 17.40 -0.50 -25.75
C THR A 76 16.11 -1.30 -25.96
N LEU A 77 15.91 -1.83 -27.16
CA LEU A 77 14.69 -2.55 -27.54
C LEU A 77 14.59 -3.94 -26.90
N ILE A 78 15.71 -4.54 -26.52
CA ILE A 78 15.74 -5.81 -25.77
C ILE A 78 15.57 -5.56 -24.28
N LEU A 79 16.29 -4.57 -23.75
CA LEU A 79 16.40 -4.35 -22.32
C LEU A 79 15.12 -3.71 -21.73
N LEU A 80 14.56 -2.69 -22.38
CA LEU A 80 13.40 -1.97 -21.85
C LEU A 80 12.17 -2.87 -21.66
N PRO A 81 11.81 -3.80 -22.58
CA PRO A 81 10.72 -4.73 -22.34
C PRO A 81 10.95 -5.63 -21.11
N VAL A 82 12.18 -6.11 -20.90
CA VAL A 82 12.51 -6.95 -19.74
C VAL A 82 12.30 -6.18 -18.44
N ILE A 83 12.78 -4.93 -18.37
CA ILE A 83 12.55 -4.05 -17.22
C ILE A 83 11.06 -3.73 -17.05
N PHE A 84 10.33 -3.52 -18.14
CA PHE A 84 8.89 -3.28 -18.09
C PHE A 84 8.13 -4.47 -17.48
N PHE A 85 8.45 -5.70 -17.89
CA PHE A 85 7.88 -6.91 -17.31
C PHE A 85 8.25 -7.08 -15.83
N LEU A 86 9.50 -6.79 -15.47
CA LEU A 86 9.92 -6.79 -14.07
C LEU A 86 9.10 -5.80 -13.23
N GLY A 87 8.87 -4.60 -13.74
CA GLY A 87 8.01 -3.60 -13.10
C GLY A 87 6.55 -4.03 -13.03
N LEU A 88 6.03 -4.71 -14.06
CA LEU A 88 4.67 -5.25 -14.07
C LEU A 88 4.45 -6.31 -12.98
N PHE A 89 5.38 -7.26 -12.83
CA PHE A 89 5.31 -8.26 -11.76
C PHE A 89 5.47 -7.64 -10.38
N THR A 90 6.35 -6.64 -10.25
CA THR A 90 6.55 -5.88 -9.02
C THR A 90 5.25 -5.19 -8.60
N PHE A 91 4.60 -4.47 -9.52
CA PHE A 91 3.32 -3.81 -9.28
C PHE A 91 2.21 -4.81 -8.90
N GLY A 92 2.10 -5.93 -9.61
CA GLY A 92 1.10 -6.97 -9.31
C GLY A 92 1.25 -7.54 -7.90
N ARG A 93 2.48 -7.83 -7.48
CA ARG A 93 2.77 -8.32 -6.12
C ARG A 93 2.56 -7.24 -5.06
N MET A 94 2.97 -6.01 -5.31
CA MET A 94 2.70 -4.89 -4.39
C MET A 94 1.21 -4.68 -4.17
N THR A 95 0.40 -4.84 -5.21
CA THR A 95 -1.06 -4.77 -5.11
C THR A 95 -1.60 -5.88 -4.19
N GLN A 96 -1.15 -7.14 -4.39
CA GLN A 96 -1.55 -8.27 -3.54
C GLN A 96 -1.13 -8.07 -2.07
N ASN A 97 0.10 -7.61 -1.86
CA ASN A 97 0.65 -7.29 -0.55
C ASN A 97 -0.19 -6.23 0.17
N GLY A 98 -0.64 -5.19 -0.53
CA GLY A 98 -1.53 -4.19 0.07
C GLY A 98 -2.86 -4.77 0.54
N VAL A 99 -3.42 -5.75 -0.18
CA VAL A 99 -4.63 -6.47 0.29
C VAL A 99 -4.36 -7.21 1.59
N GLN A 100 -3.27 -7.97 1.66
CA GLN A 100 -2.88 -8.69 2.88
C GLN A 100 -2.66 -7.74 4.06
N PHE A 101 -2.06 -6.57 3.80
CA PHE A 101 -1.85 -5.55 4.81
C PHE A 101 -3.16 -5.03 5.42
N ILE A 102 -4.20 -4.86 4.59
CA ILE A 102 -5.53 -4.42 5.03
C ILE A 102 -6.23 -5.49 5.84
N ILE A 103 -6.23 -6.74 5.35
CA ILE A 103 -6.85 -7.87 6.04
C ILE A 103 -6.24 -8.01 7.45
N ALA A 104 -4.91 -7.96 7.55
CA ALA A 104 -4.23 -8.02 8.84
C ALA A 104 -4.58 -6.82 9.74
N GLY A 105 -4.73 -5.63 9.16
CA GLY A 105 -5.20 -4.45 9.87
C GLY A 105 -6.62 -4.62 10.44
N HIS A 106 -7.56 -5.19 9.69
CA HIS A 106 -8.91 -5.48 10.18
C HIS A 106 -8.93 -6.52 11.30
N GLY A 107 -8.08 -7.54 11.23
CA GLY A 107 -7.91 -8.49 12.34
C GLY A 107 -7.47 -7.79 13.63
N ILE A 108 -6.46 -6.91 13.53
CA ILE A 108 -5.97 -6.12 14.66
C ILE A 108 -7.06 -5.21 15.22
N ASP A 109 -7.83 -4.54 14.37
CA ASP A 109 -8.92 -3.67 14.79
C ASP A 109 -10.05 -4.44 15.50
N ARG A 110 -10.40 -5.64 15.01
CA ARG A 110 -11.38 -6.50 15.68
C ARG A 110 -10.92 -6.90 17.08
N ILE A 111 -9.64 -7.20 17.25
CA ILE A 111 -9.04 -7.49 18.56
C ILE A 111 -9.06 -6.24 19.47
N ARG A 112 -8.76 -5.06 18.92
CA ARG A 112 -8.83 -3.79 19.67
C ARG A 112 -10.26 -3.44 20.09
N ARG A 113 -11.26 -3.75 19.28
CA ARG A 113 -12.68 -3.63 19.65
C ARG A 113 -13.04 -4.55 20.81
N PHE A 114 -12.63 -5.81 20.74
CA PHE A 114 -12.83 -6.76 21.83
C PHE A 114 -12.23 -6.28 23.16
N TYR A 115 -11.03 -5.68 23.15
CA TYR A 115 -10.44 -5.12 24.37
C TYR A 115 -11.20 -3.91 24.94
N ARG A 116 -11.84 -3.10 24.10
CA ARG A 116 -12.68 -1.98 24.56
C ARG A 116 -13.96 -2.44 25.26
N GLU A 117 -14.49 -3.59 24.89
CA GLU A 117 -15.64 -4.19 25.57
C GLU A 117 -15.27 -4.72 26.98
N ILE A 118 -14.00 -5.08 27.19
CA ILE A 118 -13.52 -5.60 28.48
C ILE A 118 -13.34 -4.48 29.51
N ASP A 119 -12.77 -3.34 29.12
CA ASP A 119 -12.55 -2.19 30.00
C ASP A 119 -13.00 -0.87 29.34
N PRO A 120 -14.27 -0.47 29.57
CA PRO A 120 -14.82 0.76 29.00
C PRO A 120 -14.15 2.03 29.53
N VAL A 121 -13.53 1.98 30.72
CA VAL A 121 -12.96 3.17 31.38
C VAL A 121 -11.69 3.63 30.65
N HIS A 122 -10.91 2.68 30.12
CA HIS A 122 -9.64 2.96 29.46
C HIS A 122 -9.70 2.78 27.94
N HIS A 123 -10.88 2.87 27.34
CA HIS A 123 -11.08 2.71 25.89
C HIS A 123 -10.20 3.65 25.05
N GLU A 124 -9.80 4.80 25.60
CA GLU A 124 -8.91 5.79 24.98
C GLU A 124 -7.51 5.23 24.63
N LEU A 125 -7.04 4.20 25.35
CA LEU A 125 -5.77 3.51 25.04
C LEU A 125 -5.83 2.74 23.71
N PHE A 126 -7.03 2.44 23.22
CA PHE A 126 -7.28 1.67 22.00
C PHE A 126 -8.06 2.51 20.98
N PRO A 127 -7.41 3.51 20.35
CA PRO A 127 -8.08 4.40 19.41
C PRO A 127 -8.67 3.64 18.21
N ASP A 128 -9.82 4.13 17.73
CA ASP A 128 -10.55 3.66 16.54
C ASP A 128 -9.80 4.00 15.25
N ILE A 129 -8.65 3.37 15.03
CA ILE A 129 -7.87 3.55 13.80
C ILE A 129 -8.44 2.63 12.74
N HIS A 130 -9.13 3.20 11.76
CA HIS A 130 -9.76 2.44 10.70
C HIS A 130 -8.67 1.84 9.77
N PRO A 131 -8.56 0.51 9.67
CA PRO A 131 -7.50 -0.17 8.90
C PRO A 131 -7.51 0.21 7.42
N THR A 132 -8.70 0.50 6.92
CA THR A 132 -8.99 0.99 5.59
C THR A 132 -8.16 2.20 5.22
N ASP A 133 -8.04 3.18 6.11
CA ASP A 133 -7.30 4.41 5.84
C ASP A 133 -5.79 4.13 5.73
N SER A 134 -5.27 3.25 6.59
CA SER A 134 -3.86 2.85 6.55
C SER A 134 -3.50 2.00 5.33
N GLY A 135 -4.42 1.15 4.86
CA GLY A 135 -4.23 0.33 3.67
C GLY A 135 -4.43 1.09 2.37
N LEU A 136 -5.39 2.02 2.34
CA LEU A 136 -5.55 3.02 1.28
C LEU A 136 -4.29 3.87 1.17
N MET A 137 -3.66 4.25 2.29
CA MET A 137 -2.40 5.00 2.29
C MET A 137 -1.23 4.17 1.74
N LEU A 138 -1.10 2.90 2.15
CA LEU A 138 -0.06 2.00 1.64
C LEU A 138 -0.20 1.75 0.13
N LEU A 139 -1.44 1.68 -0.37
CA LEU A 139 -1.72 1.48 -1.79
C LEU A 139 -1.77 2.80 -2.58
N GLY A 140 -1.99 3.96 -1.94
CA GLY A 140 -2.12 5.25 -2.63
C GLY A 140 -3.51 5.49 -3.22
N LEU A 141 -4.55 4.99 -2.57
CA LEU A 141 -5.95 5.11 -2.99
C LEU A 141 -6.73 6.18 -2.19
N PHE A 142 -6.05 7.06 -1.46
CA PHE A 142 -6.70 8.08 -0.63
C PHE A 142 -7.43 9.16 -1.44
N ASN A 143 -8.48 9.74 -0.84
CA ASN A 143 -9.44 10.68 -1.46
C ASN A 143 -8.83 12.04 -1.86
N ILE A 144 -7.56 12.30 -1.52
CA ILE A 144 -6.83 13.51 -1.92
C ILE A 144 -6.05 13.19 -3.20
N ARG A 145 -6.47 13.79 -4.32
CA ARG A 145 -6.03 13.50 -5.72
C ARG A 145 -4.50 13.40 -5.93
N TRP A 146 -3.70 13.98 -5.04
CA TRP A 146 -2.23 14.02 -5.11
C TRP A 146 -1.52 13.05 -4.16
N GLN A 147 -2.13 12.67 -3.04
CA GLN A 147 -1.49 11.75 -2.07
C GLN A 147 -1.36 10.33 -2.63
N GLY A 148 -2.15 9.97 -3.65
CA GLY A 148 -2.01 8.68 -4.32
C GLY A 148 -0.63 8.46 -4.95
N PHE A 149 0.08 9.52 -5.34
CA PHE A 149 1.46 9.43 -5.85
C PHE A 149 2.51 9.13 -4.76
N LEU A 150 2.17 9.30 -3.49
CA LEU A 150 3.11 9.06 -2.37
C LEU A 150 3.25 7.58 -2.02
N ALA A 151 2.42 6.71 -2.60
CA ALA A 151 2.51 5.28 -2.37
C ALA A 151 3.64 4.64 -3.19
N SER A 152 4.29 3.64 -2.60
CA SER A 152 5.35 2.87 -3.26
C SER A 152 4.86 2.19 -4.55
N THR A 153 3.62 1.69 -4.55
CA THR A 153 3.01 1.00 -5.69
C THR A 153 2.78 1.94 -6.89
N THR A 154 2.29 3.15 -6.65
CA THR A 154 2.03 4.14 -7.71
C THR A 154 3.32 4.79 -8.21
N THR A 155 4.32 4.94 -7.36
CA THR A 155 5.67 5.36 -7.75
C THR A 155 6.28 4.37 -8.74
N VAL A 156 6.25 3.06 -8.41
CA VAL A 156 6.74 2.02 -9.32
C VAL A 156 5.93 2.00 -10.63
N ALA A 157 4.60 2.13 -10.57
CA ALA A 157 3.76 2.19 -11.77
C ALA A 157 4.12 3.39 -12.67
N THR A 158 4.42 4.55 -12.07
CA THR A 158 4.81 5.77 -12.80
C THR A 158 6.13 5.59 -13.52
N VAL A 159 7.14 5.07 -12.82
CA VAL A 159 8.45 4.76 -13.42
C VAL A 159 8.29 3.72 -14.54
N ASN A 160 7.51 2.66 -14.31
CA ASN A 160 7.30 1.61 -15.30
C ASN A 160 6.53 2.10 -16.53
N ALA A 161 5.62 3.06 -16.36
CA ALA A 161 4.93 3.71 -17.45
C ALA A 161 5.87 4.56 -18.31
N ALA A 162 6.82 5.28 -17.68
CA ALA A 162 7.86 6.01 -18.41
C ALA A 162 8.78 5.07 -19.21
N VAL A 163 9.14 3.91 -18.64
CA VAL A 163 9.88 2.85 -19.34
C VAL A 163 9.11 2.38 -20.59
N ALA A 164 7.81 2.11 -20.46
CA ALA A 164 6.97 1.70 -21.60
C ALA A 164 6.89 2.78 -22.70
N GLY A 165 6.70 4.05 -22.32
CA GLY A 165 6.69 5.17 -23.24
C GLY A 165 8.01 5.32 -24.00
N THR A 166 9.13 5.19 -23.29
CA THR A 166 10.48 5.25 -23.89
C THR A 166 10.73 4.09 -24.85
N ALA A 167 10.30 2.88 -24.49
CA ALA A 167 10.45 1.69 -25.33
C ALA A 167 9.67 1.83 -26.63
N LEU A 168 8.40 2.25 -26.55
CA LEU A 168 7.54 2.40 -27.72
C LEU A 168 7.92 3.60 -28.59
N ALA A 169 8.39 4.70 -28.00
CA ALA A 169 8.94 5.83 -28.77
C ALA A 169 10.21 5.42 -29.54
N THR A 170 11.09 4.64 -28.90
CA THR A 170 12.30 4.12 -29.55
C THR A 170 11.96 3.15 -30.68
N LEU A 171 11.00 2.25 -30.45
CA LEU A 171 10.49 1.35 -31.49
C LEU A 171 9.93 2.14 -32.67
N LEU A 172 9.10 3.15 -32.42
CA LEU A 172 8.51 3.97 -33.47
C LEU A 172 9.59 4.70 -34.28
N GLY A 173 10.60 5.27 -33.62
CA GLY A 173 11.72 5.92 -34.27
C GLY A 173 12.60 4.98 -35.10
N SER A 174 12.63 3.67 -34.77
CA SER A 174 13.37 2.67 -35.55
C SER A 174 12.66 2.25 -36.84
N ILE A 175 11.34 2.43 -36.91
CA ILE A 175 10.51 2.04 -38.06
C ILE A 175 10.20 3.26 -38.94
N TRP A 176 9.99 4.42 -38.32
CA TRP A 176 9.56 5.64 -38.99
C TRP A 176 10.48 6.81 -38.65
N ALA A 177 10.98 7.48 -39.69
CA ALA A 177 11.86 8.65 -39.58
C ALA A 177 11.06 9.92 -39.17
N ALA A 178 10.52 9.90 -37.96
CA ALA A 178 9.81 11.03 -37.37
C ALA A 178 10.77 12.04 -36.75
N PRO A 179 10.42 13.33 -36.68
CA PRO A 179 11.18 14.29 -35.90
C PRO A 179 11.07 13.96 -34.39
N ILE A 180 12.12 14.28 -33.64
CA ILE A 180 12.28 13.84 -32.25
C ILE A 180 11.15 14.30 -31.31
N TRP A 181 10.56 15.47 -31.57
CA TRP A 181 9.44 15.99 -30.78
C TRP A 181 8.16 15.14 -30.95
N VAL A 182 7.94 14.53 -32.12
CA VAL A 182 6.82 13.61 -32.36
C VAL A 182 7.03 12.33 -31.57
N LEU A 183 8.23 11.76 -31.61
CA LEU A 183 8.57 10.54 -30.86
C LEU A 183 8.46 10.78 -29.34
N ALA A 184 8.93 11.93 -28.86
CA ALA A 184 8.82 12.31 -27.45
C ALA A 184 7.34 12.47 -27.03
N ALA A 185 6.53 13.19 -27.82
CA ALA A 185 5.11 13.35 -27.55
C ALA A 185 4.38 12.00 -27.54
N PHE A 186 4.68 11.13 -28.50
CA PHE A 186 4.13 9.77 -28.55
C PHE A 186 4.50 8.96 -27.30
N GLY A 187 5.78 8.98 -26.89
CA GLY A 187 6.23 8.31 -25.68
C GLY A 187 5.53 8.81 -24.42
N ILE A 188 5.32 10.12 -24.28
CA ILE A 188 4.59 10.72 -23.17
C ILE A 188 3.12 10.25 -23.17
N VAL A 189 2.46 10.27 -24.32
CA VAL A 189 1.06 9.83 -24.45
C VAL A 189 0.93 8.35 -24.07
N VAL A 190 1.85 7.51 -24.54
CA VAL A 190 1.92 6.09 -24.18
C VAL A 190 2.13 5.93 -22.68
N ALA A 191 3.08 6.65 -22.08
CA ALA A 191 3.36 6.59 -20.64
C ALA A 191 2.12 6.99 -19.83
N ILE A 192 1.43 8.07 -20.20
CA ILE A 192 0.18 8.48 -19.54
C ILE A 192 -0.90 7.40 -19.68
N GLY A 193 -1.03 6.79 -20.88
CA GLY A 193 -1.98 5.71 -21.13
C GLY A 193 -1.71 4.47 -20.27
N VAL A 194 -0.44 4.06 -20.16
CA VAL A 194 0.00 2.92 -19.35
C VAL A 194 -0.19 3.20 -17.86
N LEU A 195 0.18 4.40 -17.38
CA LEU A 195 -0.07 4.81 -16.01
C LEU A 195 -1.56 4.80 -15.68
N ALA A 196 -2.40 5.36 -16.57
CA ALA A 196 -3.85 5.31 -16.41
C ALA A 196 -4.38 3.88 -16.38
N ALA A 197 -3.80 2.96 -17.16
CA ALA A 197 -4.16 1.54 -17.10
C ALA A 197 -3.82 0.92 -15.74
N PHE A 198 -2.63 1.18 -15.19
CA PHE A 198 -2.24 0.72 -13.85
C PHE A 198 -3.16 1.26 -12.76
N LEU A 199 -3.45 2.56 -12.76
CA LEU A 199 -4.34 3.19 -11.80
C LEU A 199 -5.77 2.63 -11.91
N ARG A 200 -6.28 2.43 -13.13
CA ARG A 200 -7.59 1.78 -13.34
C ARG A 200 -7.62 0.35 -12.84
N TYR A 201 -6.55 -0.42 -13.08
CA TYR A 201 -6.43 -1.77 -12.57
C TYR A 201 -6.46 -1.78 -11.04
N GLN A 202 -5.69 -0.91 -10.41
CA GLN A 202 -5.64 -0.77 -8.96
C GLN A 202 -7.02 -0.42 -8.37
N MET A 203 -7.73 0.56 -8.97
CA MET A 203 -9.10 0.90 -8.58
C MET A 203 -10.07 -0.26 -8.79
N LYS A 204 -9.93 -1.04 -9.86
CA LYS A 204 -10.79 -2.19 -10.15
C LYS A 204 -10.59 -3.31 -9.13
N VAL A 205 -9.34 -3.62 -8.79
CA VAL A 205 -9.00 -4.57 -7.72
C VAL A 205 -9.61 -4.11 -6.41
N TRP A 206 -9.46 -2.82 -6.08
CA TRP A 206 -10.05 -2.25 -4.88
C TRP A 206 -11.57 -2.39 -4.83
N ARG A 207 -12.27 -1.99 -5.90
CA ARG A 207 -13.73 -2.08 -6.01
C ARG A 207 -14.23 -3.51 -5.83
N ARG A 208 -13.49 -4.50 -6.32
CA ARG A 208 -13.82 -5.92 -6.15
C ARG A 208 -13.67 -6.36 -4.69
N LEU A 209 -12.63 -5.89 -4.00
CA LEU A 209 -12.39 -6.21 -2.60
C LEU A 209 -13.45 -5.57 -1.69
N THR A 210 -13.83 -4.33 -1.95
CA THR A 210 -14.94 -3.67 -1.23
C THR A 210 -16.28 -4.35 -1.48
N ALA A 211 -16.53 -4.80 -2.71
CA ALA A 211 -17.78 -5.49 -3.04
C ALA A 211 -17.84 -6.91 -2.46
N ALA A 212 -16.70 -7.60 -2.35
CA ALA A 212 -16.62 -8.95 -1.80
C ALA A 212 -16.72 -9.00 -0.26
N GLN A 213 -16.39 -7.91 0.44
CA GLN A 213 -16.59 -7.78 1.87
C GLN A 213 -17.24 -6.43 2.23
N PRO A 214 -18.57 -6.33 2.05
CA PRO A 214 -19.32 -5.16 2.49
C PRO A 214 -19.17 -4.99 4.01
N GLY A 215 -18.44 -3.95 4.43
CA GLY A 215 -18.11 -3.68 5.84
C GLY A 215 -16.63 -3.48 6.15
N MET A 216 -15.70 -3.85 5.24
CA MET A 216 -14.27 -3.54 5.41
C MET A 216 -13.94 -2.06 5.13
N ILE A 217 -14.80 -1.33 4.41
CA ILE A 217 -14.60 0.09 4.09
C ILE A 217 -15.92 0.78 4.38
N ARG A 218 -15.96 1.61 5.41
CA ARG A 218 -17.01 2.63 5.54
C ARG A 218 -16.65 3.73 4.55
N GLU A 219 -17.62 4.19 3.76
CA GLU A 219 -17.48 5.43 2.99
C GLU A 219 -17.20 6.56 4.00
N GLY A 220 -15.94 6.96 4.11
CA GLY A 220 -15.53 7.99 5.05
C GLY A 220 -15.83 9.38 4.47
N GLY A 221 -16.81 10.06 5.06
CA GLY A 221 -16.95 11.51 4.88
C GLY A 221 -18.35 12.06 5.07
N HIS A 222 -18.91 12.01 6.29
CA HIS A 222 -19.87 13.05 6.67
C HIS A 222 -19.82 13.53 8.13
N ASP A 223 -18.94 12.98 8.97
CA ASP A 223 -18.82 13.43 10.36
C ASP A 223 -17.34 13.68 10.72
N ILE A 224 -16.72 14.67 10.07
CA ILE A 224 -15.74 15.47 10.82
C ILE A 224 -16.60 16.32 11.75
N PRO A 225 -16.48 16.22 13.09
CA PRO A 225 -17.11 17.20 13.97
C PRO A 225 -16.49 18.56 13.68
N THR A 226 -17.13 19.30 12.77
CA THR A 226 -16.85 20.70 12.52
C THR A 226 -17.39 21.43 13.73
N GLY A 227 -16.50 21.73 14.68
CA GLY A 227 -16.78 22.61 15.80
C GLY A 227 -17.04 21.92 17.13
N ALA A 228 -16.03 21.26 17.70
CA ALA A 228 -15.83 21.34 19.14
C ALA A 228 -14.86 22.50 19.39
N ALA A 229 -15.42 23.67 19.69
CA ALA A 229 -14.69 24.86 20.06
C ALA A 229 -13.72 24.53 21.21
N ILE A 230 -12.42 24.56 20.92
CA ILE A 230 -11.39 24.67 21.94
C ILE A 230 -11.56 26.06 22.54
N SER A 231 -12.30 26.15 23.65
CA SER A 231 -12.42 27.38 24.43
C SER A 231 -11.32 27.37 25.50
N PRO A 232 -10.31 28.26 25.43
CA PRO A 232 -9.34 28.36 26.51
C PRO A 232 -9.93 29.29 27.57
N LYS A 233 -10.66 28.76 28.54
CA LYS A 233 -10.95 29.51 29.77
C LYS A 233 -9.79 29.37 30.74
N VAL A 234 -8.74 30.17 30.48
CA VAL A 234 -7.74 30.53 31.48
C VAL A 234 -8.47 31.27 32.60
N ARG A 235 -8.68 30.60 33.74
CA ARG A 235 -9.18 31.25 34.95
C ARG A 235 -8.02 32.03 35.58
N SER A 236 -7.94 33.32 35.24
CA SER A 236 -7.22 34.32 36.01
C SER A 236 -7.72 34.27 37.47
N SER A 237 -6.86 33.79 38.37
CA SER A 237 -7.02 34.02 39.81
C SER A 237 -6.38 35.37 40.11
N LYS A 238 -7.22 36.39 40.27
CA LYS A 238 -6.80 37.68 40.82
C LYS A 238 -6.48 37.51 42.31
N SER A 239 -5.37 38.11 42.71
CA SER A 239 -5.07 38.46 44.10
C SER A 239 -6.16 39.34 44.69
N ASN A 240 -6.52 39.07 45.92
CA ASN A 240 -6.74 40.04 46.99
C ASN A 240 -6.47 39.34 48.32
#